data_AF-A0A9E5SRL2-F1
#
_entry.id   AF-A0A9E5SRL2-F1
#
_cell.length_a   1.000
_cell.length_b   1.000
_cell.length_c   1.000
_cell.angle_alpha   90.00
_cell.angle_beta   90.00
_cell.angle_gamma   90.00
#
_symmetry.space_group_name_H-M   'P 1'
#
loop_
_entity.id
_entity.type
_entity.pdbx_description
1 polymer ?
#
loop_
_entity_poly.entity_id
_entity_poly.type
_entity_poly.pdbx_seq_one_letter_code
_entity_poly.pdbx_strand_id
1 'polypeptide(L)' 'VHALCEMMKEFSITVVGIGAAIVTRQPEKKQVDNYRALLVLEEVDAAAERIVIHPA' A
#
# COMPACT_ATOMS: atom_id res chain seq x y z
N VAL A 1 1.68 6.67 2.96
CA VAL A 1 0.98 6.36 4.23
C VAL A 1 1.90 6.44 5.45
N HIS A 2 3.15 5.95 5.39
CA HIS A 2 4.10 6.02 6.51
C HIS A 2 4.18 7.41 7.18
N ALA A 3 4.39 8.47 6.39
CA ALA A 3 4.44 9.84 6.91
C ALA A 3 3.16 10.27 7.67
N LEU A 4 1.99 9.79 7.26
CA LEU A 4 0.73 10.06 7.97
C LEU A 4 0.69 9.33 9.32
N CYS A 5 1.17 8.09 9.38
CA CYS A 5 1.27 7.35 10.64
C CYS A 5 2.23 8.04 11.62
N GLU A 6 3.38 8.54 11.16
CA GLU A 6 4.32 9.30 12.00
C GLU A 6 3.68 10.61 12.49
N MET A 7 3.01 11.35 11.61
CA MET A 7 2.28 12.56 11.99
C MET A 7 1.22 12.26 13.05
N MET A 8 0.45 11.17 12.94
CA MET A 8 -0.54 10.79 13.96
C MET A 8 0.10 10.50 15.32
N LYS A 9 1.30 9.90 15.35
CA LYS A 9 2.04 9.67 16.60
C LYS A 9 2.39 10.97 17.31
N GLU A 10 2.73 12.04 16.58
CA GLU A 10 3.01 13.37 17.16
C GLU A 10 1.82 13.92 17.96
N PHE A 11 0.60 13.54 17.59
CA PHE A 11 -0.64 13.90 18.31
C PHE A 11 -1.05 12.86 19.36
N SER A 12 -0.18 11.93 19.74
CA SER A 12 -0.50 10.79 20.62
C SER A 12 -1.64 9.90 20.09
N ILE A 13 -1.85 9.88 18.77
CA ILE A 13 -2.86 9.04 18.12
C ILE A 13 -2.20 7.75 17.63
N THR A 14 -2.78 6.61 17.99
CA THR A 14 -2.31 5.29 17.55
C THR A 14 -3.14 4.82 16.35
N VAL A 15 -2.48 4.62 15.21
CA VAL A 15 -3.11 4.01 14.02
C VAL A 15 -3.23 2.49 14.24
N VAL A 16 -4.45 1.99 14.39
CA VAL A 16 -4.72 0.57 14.67
C VAL A 16 -4.74 -0.32 13.42
N GLY A 17 -4.77 0.28 12.23
CA GLY A 17 -4.74 -0.45 10.96
C GLY A 17 -4.82 0.48 9.76
N ILE A 18 -4.44 -0.03 8.58
CA ILE A 18 -4.43 0.71 7.32
C ILE A 18 -5.20 -0.07 6.26
N GLY A 19 -6.17 0.58 5.60
CA GLY A 19 -6.81 0.05 4.41
C GLY A 19 -6.25 0.68 3.14
N ALA A 20 -5.91 -0.13 2.15
CA ALA A 20 -5.48 0.34 0.83
C ALA A 20 -6.34 -0.31 -0.28
N ALA A 21 -6.79 0.48 -1.25
CA ALA A 21 -7.51 -0.07 -2.39
C ALA A 21 -6.57 -0.91 -3.29
N ILE A 22 -5.40 -0.35 -3.64
CA ILE A 22 -4.41 -0.98 -4.50
C ILE A 22 -3.02 -0.75 -3.90
N VAL A 23 -2.18 -1.79 -3.87
CA VAL A 23 -0.76 -1.68 -3.53
C VAL A 23 0.09 -2.27 -4.64
N THR A 24 1.28 -1.72 -4.89
CA THR A 24 2.23 -2.33 -5.83
C THR A 24 2.83 -3.60 -5.23
N ARG A 25 3.16 -4.61 -6.04
CA ARG A 25 3.87 -5.81 -5.59
C ARG A 25 5.26 -5.48 -5.05
N GLN A 26 5.94 -4.53 -5.67
CA GLN A 26 7.29 -4.10 -5.29
C GLN A 26 7.29 -2.71 -4.63
N PRO A 27 8.09 -2.48 -3.58
CA PRO A 27 8.90 -3.47 -2.86
C PRO A 27 8.03 -4.45 -2.06
N GLU A 28 8.53 -5.67 -1.79
CA GLU A 28 7.77 -6.70 -1.04
C GLU A 28 7.50 -6.25 0.41
N LYS A 29 8.52 -5.68 1.06
CA LYS A 29 8.39 -5.08 2.38
C LYS A 29 8.02 -3.61 2.22
N LYS A 30 6.85 -3.24 2.72
CA LYS A 30 6.37 -1.85 2.75
C LYS A 30 6.94 -1.13 3.97
N GLN A 31 6.94 0.21 3.92
CA GLN A 31 7.34 1.06 5.04
C GLN A 31 6.28 1.18 6.14
N VAL A 32 5.12 0.55 5.94
CA VAL A 32 4.03 0.48 6.91
C VAL A 32 3.69 -0.98 7.15
N ASP A 33 3.53 -1.33 8.42
CA ASP A 33 3.03 -2.61 8.87
C ASP A 33 1.50 -2.55 9.07
N ASN A 34 0.87 -3.71 9.26
CA ASN A 34 -0.55 -3.83 9.59
C ASN A 34 -1.50 -3.12 8.61
N TYR A 35 -1.25 -3.32 7.31
CA TYR A 35 -2.15 -2.87 6.25
C TYR A 35 -2.90 -4.05 5.61
N ARG A 36 -4.12 -3.78 5.14
CA ARG A 36 -4.89 -4.69 4.28
C ARG A 36 -5.14 -3.99 2.95
N ALA A 37 -4.69 -4.62 1.87
CA ALA A 37 -5.02 -4.21 0.52
C ALA A 37 -6.24 -4.96 0.00
N LEU A 38 -6.94 -4.39 -0.97
CA LEU A 38 -7.97 -5.12 -1.74
C LEU A 38 -7.37 -5.73 -3.01
N LEU A 39 -6.45 -5.02 -3.65
CA LEU A 39 -5.80 -5.41 -4.90
C LEU A 39 -4.29 -5.21 -4.83
N VAL A 40 -3.55 -6.07 -5.52
CA VAL A 40 -2.11 -5.94 -5.77
C VAL A 40 -1.88 -5.67 -7.26
N LEU A 41 -1.20 -4.57 -7.54
CA LEU A 41 -0.66 -4.24 -8.86
C LEU A 41 0.66 -4.99 -9.04
N GLU A 42 0.64 -6.03 -9.86
CA GLU A 42 1.79 -6.89 -10.11
C GLU A 42 2.74 -6.25 -11.13
N GLU A 43 2.20 -5.80 -12.26
CA GLU A 43 2.99 -5.34 -13.41
C GLU A 43 2.27 -4.22 -14.16
N VAL A 44 3.04 -3.25 -14.66
CA VAL A 44 2.60 -2.22 -15.60
C VAL A 44 3.53 -2.26 -16.80
N ASP A 45 3.02 -2.70 -17.94
CA ASP A 45 3.70 -2.65 -19.23
C ASP A 45 3.10 -1.51 -20.05
N ALA A 46 3.79 -0.37 -20.03
CA ALA A 46 3.34 0.82 -20.75
C ALA A 46 3.50 0.69 -22.27
N ALA A 47 4.42 -0.14 -22.76
CA ALA A 47 4.64 -0.32 -24.19
C ALA A 47 3.56 -1.21 -24.81
N ALA A 48 3.12 -2.23 -24.08
CA ALA A 48 2.01 -3.09 -24.48
C ALA A 48 0.63 -2.59 -24.01
N GLU A 49 0.57 -1.41 -23.39
CA GLU A 49 -0.65 -0.83 -22.78
C GLU A 49 -1.40 -1.82 -21.86
N ARG A 50 -0.63 -2.65 -21.12
CA ARG A 50 -1.15 -3.77 -20.33
C ARG A 50 -0.83 -3.56 -18.85
N ILE A 51 -1.82 -3.85 -18.00
CA ILE A 51 -1.66 -3.80 -16.54
C ILE A 51 -2.14 -5.12 -15.95
N VAL A 52 -1.37 -5.67 -15.01
CA VAL A 52 -1.69 -6.92 -14.30
C VAL A 52 -2.03 -6.62 -12.85
N ILE A 53 -3.26 -6.95 -12.44
CA ILE A 53 -3.79 -6.72 -11.09
C ILE A 53 -4.48 -8.00 -10.60
N HIS A 54 -4.29 -8.34 -9.33
CA HIS A 54 -4.95 -9.48 -8.68
C HIS A 54 -5.50 -9.11 -7.28
N PRO A 55 -6.49 -9.83 -6.75
CA PRO A 55 -6.91 -9.71 -5.35
C PRO A 55 -5.75 -9.93 -4.37
N ALA A 56 -5.75 -9.19 -3.26
CA ALA A 56 -4.69 -9.19 -2.24
C ALA A 56 -4.82 -10.24 -1.12
#